data_AF-A0A351MRT7-F1
#
_entry.id   AF-A0A351MRT7-F1
#
_cell.length_a   1.000
_cell.length_b   1.000
_cell.length_c   1.000
_cell.angle_alpha   90.00
_cell.angle_beta   90.00
_cell.angle_gamma   90.00
#
_symmetry.space_group_name_H-M   'P 1'
#
loop_
_entity.id
_entity.type
_entity.pdbx_description
1 polymer ?
#
loop_
_entity_poly.entity_id
_entity_poly.type
_entity_poly.pdbx_seq_one_letter_code
_entity_poly.pdbx_strand_id
1 'polypeptide(L)' 'CRDILSPKARFVLLTVYTIDASSLLCGNLLSEMTDGLGGKVDVGELALKHDKDERLLPLSLWGRWQAR' A
#
# COMPACT_ATOMS: atom_id res chain seq x y z
N CYS A 1 -3.93 13.02 -3.56
CA CYS A 1 -5.20 12.25 -3.68
C CYS A 1 -6.21 12.53 -2.56
N ARG A 2 -5.79 13.02 -1.39
CA ARG A 2 -6.69 13.27 -0.25
C ARG A 2 -7.90 14.13 -0.60
N ASP A 3 -7.69 15.23 -1.30
CA ASP A 3 -8.73 16.27 -1.52
C ASP A 3 -9.90 15.81 -2.39
N ILE A 4 -9.73 14.72 -3.14
CA ILE A 4 -10.76 14.15 -4.00
C ILE A 4 -11.44 12.91 -3.40
N LEU A 5 -11.08 12.52 -2.17
CA LEU A 5 -11.69 11.38 -1.51
C LEU A 5 -13.14 11.68 -1.13
N SER A 6 -14.04 10.81 -1.55
CA SER A 6 -15.43 10.82 -1.09
C SER A 6 -15.47 10.74 0.45
N PRO A 7 -16.42 11.44 1.11
CA PRO A 7 -16.68 11.25 2.54
C PRO A 7 -17.00 9.80 2.95
N LYS A 8 -17.34 8.93 1.99
CA LYS A 8 -17.62 7.50 2.18
C LYS A 8 -16.58 6.59 1.50
N ALA A 9 -15.38 7.09 1.22
CA ALA A 9 -14.31 6.29 0.64
C ALA A 9 -14.01 5.05 1.48
N ARG A 10 -13.82 3.90 0.82
CA ARG A 10 -13.61 2.62 1.49
C ARG A 10 -12.13 2.29 1.67
N PHE A 11 -11.29 2.67 0.70
CA PHE A 11 -9.85 2.49 0.76
C PHE A 11 -9.12 3.41 -0.22
N VAL A 12 -7.81 3.53 -0.03
CA VAL A 12 -6.84 4.02 -1.03
C VAL A 12 -5.73 3.01 -1.16
N LEU A 13 -5.37 2.67 -2.40
CA LEU A 13 -4.28 1.75 -2.71
C LEU A 13 -3.16 2.52 -3.42
N LEU A 14 -1.94 2.36 -2.92
CA LEU A 14 -0.72 2.86 -3.52
C LEU A 14 0.13 1.66 -3.95
N THR A 15 0.59 1.65 -5.20
CA THR A 15 1.53 0.65 -5.71
C THR A 15 2.72 1.35 -6.31
N VAL A 16 3.93 0.93 -5.93
CA VAL A 16 5.19 1.58 -6.32
C VAL A 16 6.15 0.53 -6.85
N TYR A 17 6.70 0.75 -8.04
CA TYR A 17 7.61 -0.19 -8.74
C TYR A 17 9.09 0.10 -8.49
N THR A 18 9.42 1.09 -7.65
CA THR A 18 10.80 1.40 -7.27
C THR A 18 11.27 0.39 -6.23
N ILE A 19 12.17 -0.50 -6.64
CA ILE A 19 12.70 -1.58 -5.79
C ILE A 19 13.76 -1.11 -4.78
N ASP A 20 14.27 0.11 -4.92
CA ASP A 20 15.30 0.66 -4.02
C ASP A 20 14.70 1.16 -2.69
N ALA A 21 13.37 1.13 -2.54
CA ALA A 21 12.65 1.59 -1.37
C ALA A 21 12.11 0.44 -0.50
N SER A 22 11.71 0.74 0.73
CA SER A 22 10.99 -0.18 1.61
C SER A 22 9.48 0.05 1.52
N SER A 23 8.66 -0.99 1.71
CA SER A 23 7.20 -0.86 1.85
C SER A 23 6.78 0.11 2.97
N LEU A 24 7.66 0.38 3.93
CA LEU A 24 7.48 1.43 4.95
C LEU A 24 7.32 2.84 4.34
N LEU A 25 7.92 3.11 3.18
CA LEU A 25 7.70 4.35 2.43
C LEU A 25 6.22 4.53 2.10
N CYS A 26 5.57 3.48 1.57
CA CYS A 26 4.14 3.52 1.26
C CYS A 26 3.30 3.76 2.51
N GLY A 27 3.70 3.15 3.63
CA GLY A 27 3.02 3.29 4.92
C GLY A 27 3.08 4.72 5.47
N ASN A 28 4.26 5.33 5.44
CA ASN A 28 4.46 6.70 5.91
C ASN A 28 3.65 7.70 5.05
N LEU A 29 3.75 7.58 3.71
CA LEU A 29 3.01 8.45 2.78
C LEU A 29 1.49 8.32 2.95
N LEU A 30 0.97 7.10 3.10
CA LEU A 30 -0.45 6.88 3.30
C LEU A 30 -0.92 7.34 4.68
N SER A 31 -0.12 7.15 5.72
CA SER A 31 -0.46 7.61 7.08
C SER A 31 -0.55 9.12 7.13
N GLU A 32 0.40 9.84 6.52
CA GLU A 32 0.35 11.30 6.41
C GLU A 32 -0.85 11.76 5.56
N MET A 33 -1.05 11.15 4.39
CA MET A 33 -2.16 11.50 3.50
C MET A 33 -3.53 11.27 4.17
N THR A 34 -3.67 10.26 5.01
CA THR A 34 -4.96 9.87 5.64
C THR A 34 -5.08 10.26 7.11
N ASP A 35 -4.16 11.09 7.60
CA ASP A 35 -4.19 11.56 8.99
C ASP A 35 -5.54 12.20 9.34
N GLY A 36 -6.09 11.86 10.50
CA GLY A 36 -7.41 12.31 10.94
C GLY A 36 -8.63 11.63 10.28
N LEU A 37 -8.45 10.77 9.26
CA LEU A 37 -9.56 10.00 8.65
C LEU A 37 -9.88 8.69 9.40
N GLY A 38 -9.07 8.33 10.40
CA GLY A 38 -9.17 7.03 11.09
C GLY A 38 -8.81 5.86 10.15
N GLY A 39 -9.31 4.67 10.44
CA GLY A 39 -9.06 3.48 9.62
C GLY A 39 -7.75 2.76 9.94
N LYS A 40 -7.25 1.97 8.98
CA LYS A 40 -6.04 1.15 9.11
C LYS A 40 -5.17 1.28 7.87
N VAL A 41 -3.86 1.40 8.05
CA VAL A 41 -2.87 1.29 6.98
C VAL A 41 -2.19 -0.08 7.07
N ASP A 42 -2.23 -0.83 5.96
CA ASP A 42 -1.44 -2.05 5.74
C ASP A 42 -0.39 -1.77 4.66
N VAL A 43 0.77 -2.41 4.76
CA VAL A 43 1.83 -2.31 3.74
C VAL A 43 2.45 -3.68 3.48
N GLY A 44 3.05 -3.83 2.31
CA GLY A 44 3.78 -5.04 1.98
C GLY A 44 4.38 -5.00 0.58
N GLU A 45 4.69 -6.20 0.10
CA GLU A 45 5.24 -6.42 -1.23
C GLU A 45 4.29 -7.33 -2.01
N LEU A 46 4.16 -7.06 -3.30
CA LEU A 46 3.53 -7.95 -4.26
C LEU A 46 4.63 -8.80 -4.88
N ALA A 47 4.47 -10.11 -4.80
CA ALA A 47 5.41 -11.05 -5.40
C ALA A 47 4.65 -12.16 -6.15
N LEU A 48 5.28 -12.68 -7.21
CA LEU A 48 4.81 -13.89 -7.88
C LEU A 48 5.50 -15.10 -7.28
N LYS A 49 4.72 -16.09 -6.86
CA LYS A 49 5.26 -17.40 -6.47
C LYS A 49 5.65 -18.17 -7.72
N HIS A 50 6.84 -18.75 -7.70
CA HIS A 50 7.29 -19.64 -8.75
C HIS A 50 6.48 -20.95 -8.71
N ASP A 51 6.08 -21.48 -9.86
CA ASP A 51 5.18 -22.64 -9.95
C ASP A 51 5.79 -23.93 -9.35
N LYS A 52 7.13 -24.06 -9.41
CA LYS A 52 7.83 -25.31 -9.08
C LYS A 52 8.49 -25.33 -7.70
N ASP A 53 8.53 -24.22 -6.99
CA ASP A 53 9.17 -24.13 -5.67
C ASP A 53 8.67 -22.92 -4.84
N GLU A 54 9.27 -22.69 -3.67
CA GLU A 54 8.88 -21.64 -2.73
C GLU A 54 9.50 -20.27 -3.01
N ARG A 55 10.22 -20.09 -4.13
CA ARG A 55 10.80 -18.78 -4.46
C ARG A 55 9.71 -17.78 -4.82
N LEU A 56 9.93 -16.54 -4.41
CA LEU A 56 9.09 -15.40 -4.73
C LEU A 56 9.87 -14.45 -5.65
N LEU A 57 9.25 -13.99 -6.73
CA LEU A 57 9.74 -12.93 -7.60
C LEU A 57 9.08 -11.61 -7.18
N PRO A 58 9.80 -10.69 -6.53
CA PRO A 58 9.26 -9.39 -6.14
C PRO A 58 8.87 -8.56 -7.37
N LEU A 59 7.70 -7.91 -7.33
CA LEU A 59 7.20 -7.07 -8.41
C LEU A 59 7.08 -5.60 -8.02
N SER A 60 6.50 -5.32 -6.85
CA SER A 60 6.21 -3.95 -6.42
C SER A 60 6.01 -3.88 -4.91
N LEU A 61 6.21 -2.68 -4.36
CA LEU A 61 5.74 -2.33 -3.03
C LEU A 61 4.28 -1.88 -3.09
N TRP A 62 3.53 -2.11 -2.03
CA TRP A 62 2.19 -1.57 -1.91
C TRP A 62 1.89 -1.07 -0.49
N GLY A 63 0.97 -0.13 -0.42
CA GLY A 63 0.33 0.30 0.81
C GLY A 63 -1.16 0.50 0.58
N ARG A 64 -1.97 0.20 1.60
CA ARG A 64 -3.42 0.34 1.55
C ARG A 64 -3.93 0.97 2.82
N TRP A 65 -4.57 2.13 2.70
CA TRP A 65 -5.43 2.65 3.75
C TRP A 65 -6.84 2.09 3.56
N GLN A 66 -7.50 1.63 4.62
CA GLN A 66 -8.89 1.21 4.61
C GLN A 66 -9.67 1.93 5.70
N ALA A 67 -10.83 2.47 5.35
CA ALA A 67 -11.76 3.07 6.30
C ALA A 67 -12.26 2.01 7.30
N ARG A 68 -12.70 2.48 8.48
CA ARG A 68 -13.23 1.62 9.54
C ARG A 68 -14.53 0.93 9.15
#